data_AF-A0A975CNT7-F1
#
_entry.id   AF-A0A975CNT7-F1
#
_cell.length_a   1.000
_cell.length_b   1.000
_cell.length_c   1.000
_cell.angle_alpha   90.00
_cell.angle_beta   90.00
_cell.angle_gamma   90.00
#
_symmetry.space_group_name_H-M   'P 1'
#
loop_
_entity.id
_entity.type
_entity.pdbx_description
1 polymer ?
#
loop_
_entity_poly.entity_id
_entity_poly.type
_entity_poly.pdbx_seq_one_letter_code
_entity_poly.pdbx_strand_id
1 'polypeptide(L)'
;MTNLLRQPNKEKAIDFALWQNFKHRVDGKHFGVIQSVEGDFLIVSPDHPTFKGEVFETLPDHYAGMEYKHIRNISMDIDPLHHFSEIKGMISVMDGEILRFILKYKIPLEKLIRYELASRGYDENHQWVGFEKAETIWLK
;
A
#
# COMPACT_ATOMS: atom_id res chain seq x y z
N MET A 1 15.49 21.27 2.61
CA MET A 1 14.42 20.94 3.58
C MET A 1 13.57 19.86 2.94
N THR A 2 13.64 18.64 3.44
CA THR A 2 12.75 17.56 3.01
C THR A 2 11.35 17.91 3.53
N ASN A 3 10.37 18.06 2.64
CA ASN A 3 9.00 18.36 3.07
C ASN A 3 8.51 17.24 4.01
N LEU A 4 8.05 17.62 5.20
CA LEU A 4 7.41 16.69 6.13
C LEU A 4 6.12 16.18 5.50
N LEU A 5 5.95 14.86 5.45
CA LEU A 5 4.73 14.23 4.97
C LEU A 5 3.67 14.34 6.07
N ARG A 6 2.55 14.99 5.75
CA ARG A 6 1.46 15.28 6.68
C ARG A 6 0.14 14.78 6.13
N GLN A 7 -0.71 14.27 7.01
CA GLN A 7 -2.07 13.86 6.65
C GLN A 7 -3.06 14.33 7.73
N PRO A 8 -4.24 14.84 7.35
CA PRO A 8 -5.24 15.32 8.30
C PRO A 8 -5.97 14.18 9.03
N ASN A 9 -5.88 12.95 8.51
CA ASN A 9 -6.55 11.77 9.04
C ASN A 9 -5.55 10.68 9.38
N LYS A 10 -5.69 10.09 10.57
CA LYS A 10 -4.90 8.95 11.07
C LYS A 10 -4.90 7.76 10.11
N GLU A 11 -6.07 7.36 9.61
CA GLU A 11 -6.23 6.21 8.72
C GLU A 11 -5.41 6.41 7.44
N LYS A 12 -5.53 7.57 6.80
CA LYS A 12 -4.73 7.95 5.63
C LYS A 12 -3.23 8.05 5.94
N ALA A 13 -2.87 8.52 7.12
CA ALA A 13 -1.46 8.58 7.54
C ALA A 13 -0.85 7.18 7.68
N ILE A 14 -1.58 6.24 8.27
CA ILE A 14 -1.18 4.83 8.41
C ILE A 14 -1.03 4.18 7.03
N ASP A 15 -2.03 4.35 6.17
CA ASP A 15 -2.01 3.84 4.80
C ASP A 15 -0.79 4.38 4.02
N PHE A 16 -0.49 5.67 4.19
CA PHE A 16 0.65 6.29 3.54
C PHE A 16 1.98 5.80 4.12
N ALA A 17 2.09 5.64 5.44
CA ALA A 17 3.30 5.08 6.07
C ALA A 17 3.57 3.66 5.58
N LEU A 18 2.54 2.81 5.47
CA LEU A 18 2.66 1.46 4.89
C LEU A 18 3.16 1.50 3.45
N TRP A 19 2.62 2.40 2.63
CA TRP A 19 3.10 2.58 1.26
C TRP A 19 4.57 3.03 1.20
N GLN A 20 4.97 3.95 2.07
CA GLN A 20 6.35 4.42 2.15
C GLN A 20 7.30 3.29 2.57
N ASN A 21 6.90 2.47 3.54
CA ASN A 21 7.64 1.26 3.95
C ASN A 21 7.77 0.26 2.79
N PHE A 22 6.69 0.00 2.04
CA PHE A 22 6.74 -0.87 0.87
C PHE A 22 7.66 -0.33 -0.23
N LYS A 23 7.58 0.98 -0.52
CA LYS A 23 8.40 1.64 -1.54
C LYS A 23 9.89 1.59 -1.21
N HIS A 24 10.23 1.76 0.08
CA HIS A 24 11.61 1.79 0.57
C HIS A 24 12.08 0.47 1.19
N ARG A 25 11.40 -0.65 0.90
CA ARG A 25 11.71 -1.98 1.46
C ARG A 25 13.16 -2.46 1.23
N VAL A 26 13.80 -1.97 0.16
CA VAL A 26 15.20 -2.28 -0.19
C VAL A 26 16.20 -1.26 0.38
N ASP A 27 15.74 -0.06 0.73
CA ASP A 27 16.60 1.06 1.14
C ASP A 27 16.87 1.06 2.65
N GLY A 28 16.28 0.13 3.39
CA GLY A 28 16.37 0.05 4.86
C GLY A 28 15.68 1.20 5.60
N LYS A 29 14.91 2.04 4.90
CA LYS A 29 14.17 3.15 5.53
C LYS A 29 12.88 2.63 6.13
N HIS A 30 12.59 3.11 7.33
CA HIS A 30 11.33 2.84 8.02
C HIS A 30 10.60 4.14 8.30
N PHE A 31 9.28 4.12 8.17
CA PHE A 31 8.38 5.23 8.39
C PHE A 31 7.30 4.81 9.38
N GLY A 32 7.11 5.64 10.40
CA GLY A 32 6.01 5.54 11.35
C GLY A 32 5.13 6.78 11.33
N VAL A 33 4.01 6.70 12.03
CA VAL A 33 3.05 7.80 12.16
C VAL A 33 3.06 8.32 13.59
N ILE A 34 3.17 9.64 13.74
CA ILE A 34 3.02 10.32 15.03
C ILE A 34 1.96 11.42 14.92
N GLN A 35 1.23 11.66 16.00
CA GLN A 35 0.29 12.78 16.07
C GLN A 35 1.05 14.07 16.38
N SER A 36 0.77 15.13 15.63
CA SER A 36 1.35 16.45 15.86
C SER A 36 0.53 17.25 16.89
N VAL A 37 1.13 18.33 17.40
CA VAL A 37 0.45 19.28 18.30
C VAL A 37 -0.70 20.04 17.63
N GLU A 38 -0.71 20.12 16.30
CA GLU A 38 -1.77 20.76 15.50
C GLU A 38 -2.95 19.81 15.25
N GLY A 39 -2.85 18.55 15.70
CA GLY A 39 -3.88 17.52 15.58
C GLY A 39 -3.85 16.72 14.28
N ASP A 40 -2.98 17.09 13.34
CA ASP A 40 -2.68 16.29 12.14
C ASP A 40 -1.66 15.18 12.43
N PHE A 41 -1.40 14.33 11.44
CA PHE A 41 -0.54 13.16 11.55
C PHE A 41 0.68 13.32 10.65
N LEU A 42 1.85 13.12 11.24
CA LEU A 42 3.14 13.19 10.56
C LEU A 42 3.61 11.78 10.21
N ILE A 43 4.09 11.59 8.97
CA ILE A 43 4.76 10.37 8.53
C ILE A 43 6.26 10.63 8.53
N VAL A 44 6.98 10.00 9.46
CA VAL A 44 8.40 10.30 9.72
C VAL A 44 9.24 9.04 9.89
N SER A 45 10.52 9.13 9.53
CA SER A 45 11.52 8.12 9.87
C SER A 45 12.07 8.36 11.28
N PRO A 46 12.49 7.30 12.02
CA PRO A 46 13.20 7.45 13.29
C PRO A 46 14.42 8.38 13.24
N ASP A 47 15.09 8.47 12.08
CA ASP A 47 16.27 9.32 11.90
C ASP A 47 15.93 10.80 11.65
N HIS A 48 14.64 11.14 11.53
CA HIS A 48 14.22 12.50 11.21
C HIS A 48 14.29 13.42 12.45
N PRO A 49 14.82 14.66 12.36
CA PRO A 49 14.97 15.57 13.52
C PRO A 49 13.66 15.93 14.25
N THR A 50 12.52 15.73 13.59
CA THR A 50 11.19 15.94 14.17
C THR A 50 10.79 14.81 15.12
N PHE A 51 11.36 13.62 14.95
CA PHE A 51 11.15 12.50 15.85
C PHE A 51 12.04 12.66 17.08
N LYS A 52 11.42 12.77 18.25
CA LYS A 52 12.07 12.96 19.56
C LYS A 52 11.88 11.73 20.46
N GLY A 53 11.57 10.59 19.88
CA GLY A 53 11.28 9.34 20.61
C GLY A 53 9.81 9.18 20.98
N GLU A 54 8.91 9.82 20.24
CA GLU A 54 7.47 9.58 20.35
C GLU A 54 7.14 8.11 20.04
N VAL A 55 6.02 7.63 20.58
CA VAL A 55 5.51 6.29 20.25
C VAL A 55 4.81 6.36 18.91
N PHE A 56 5.23 5.52 17.95
CA PHE A 56 4.52 5.39 16.69
C PHE A 56 3.15 4.74 16.87
N GLU A 57 2.21 5.18 16.04
CA GLU A 57 0.97 4.46 15.84
C GLU A 57 1.23 3.05 15.30
N THR A 58 0.39 2.10 15.72
CA THR A 58 0.49 0.71 15.25
C THR A 58 0.05 0.62 13.79
N LEU A 59 0.97 0.16 12.93
CA LEU A 59 0.67 -0.15 11.54
C LEU A 59 0.10 -1.57 11.43
N PRO A 60 -0.92 -1.82 10.59
CA PRO A 60 -1.42 -3.17 10.39
C PRO A 60 -0.46 -4.01 9.56
N ASP A 61 -0.37 -5.31 9.86
CA ASP A 61 0.49 -6.24 9.11
C ASP A 61 -0.03 -6.50 7.68
N HIS A 62 -1.36 -6.46 7.50
CA HIS A 62 -2.02 -6.67 6.22
C HIS A 62 -3.43 -6.07 6.19
N TYR A 63 -3.98 -5.89 4.98
CA TYR A 63 -5.33 -5.34 4.76
C TYR A 63 -6.45 -6.39 4.70
N ALA A 64 -6.20 -7.64 5.09
CA ALA A 64 -7.21 -8.71 4.99
C ALA A 64 -8.51 -8.42 5.77
N GLY A 65 -8.44 -7.61 6.84
CA GLY A 65 -9.58 -7.16 7.64
C GLY A 65 -10.08 -5.75 7.29
N MET A 66 -9.76 -5.21 6.11
CA MET A 66 -10.21 -3.87 5.71
C MET A 66 -11.74 -3.82 5.58
N GLU A 67 -12.37 -2.97 6.37
CA GLU A 67 -13.82 -2.77 6.39
C GLU A 67 -14.31 -1.88 5.25
N TYR A 68 -15.57 -2.06 4.82
CA TYR A 68 -16.18 -1.23 3.77
C TYR A 68 -16.19 0.28 4.10
N LYS A 69 -16.19 0.64 5.39
CA LYS A 69 -16.08 2.03 5.83
C LYS A 69 -14.72 2.64 5.43
N HIS A 70 -13.63 1.90 5.62
CA HIS A 70 -12.27 2.33 5.23
C HIS A 70 -12.19 2.46 3.70
N ILE A 71 -12.70 1.46 2.95
CA ILE A 71 -12.77 1.52 1.48
C ILE A 71 -13.55 2.76 1.00
N ARG A 72 -14.67 3.07 1.67
CA ARG A 72 -15.47 4.26 1.38
C ARG A 72 -14.69 5.55 1.66
N ASN A 73 -13.95 5.62 2.76
CA ASN A 73 -13.12 6.78 3.10
C ASN A 73 -12.04 7.03 2.04
N ILE A 74 -11.31 5.99 1.63
CA ILE A 74 -10.34 6.04 0.52
C ILE A 74 -11.04 6.54 -0.76
N SER A 75 -12.24 6.03 -1.03
CA SER A 75 -12.97 6.34 -2.25
C SER A 75 -13.53 7.77 -2.33
N MET A 76 -13.78 8.40 -1.19
CA MET A 76 -14.31 9.76 -1.06
C MET A 76 -13.23 10.81 -0.80
N ASP A 77 -11.97 10.38 -0.64
CA ASP A 77 -10.85 11.29 -0.48
C ASP A 77 -10.70 12.18 -1.72
N ILE A 78 -10.54 13.49 -1.48
CA ILE A 78 -10.35 14.49 -2.54
C ILE A 78 -8.95 14.34 -3.15
N ASP A 79 -7.96 13.89 -2.36
CA ASP A 79 -6.58 13.67 -2.78
C ASP A 79 -6.13 12.25 -2.38
N PRO A 80 -6.66 11.21 -3.05
CA PRO A 80 -6.41 9.84 -2.66
C PRO A 80 -4.95 9.45 -2.85
N LEU A 81 -4.43 8.58 -1.98
CA LEU A 81 -3.09 8.02 -2.14
C LEU A 81 -2.99 7.30 -3.49
N HIS A 82 -1.94 7.60 -4.26
CA HIS A 82 -1.81 7.17 -5.65
C HIS A 82 -2.01 5.66 -5.85
N HIS A 83 -1.42 4.81 -5.01
CA HIS A 83 -1.54 3.36 -5.12
C HIS A 83 -2.98 2.86 -4.95
N PHE A 84 -3.77 3.46 -4.05
CA PHE A 84 -5.18 3.12 -3.91
C PHE A 84 -6.03 3.69 -5.05
N SER A 85 -5.66 4.85 -5.58
CA SER A 85 -6.30 5.42 -6.77
C SER A 85 -6.15 4.48 -7.98
N GLU A 86 -4.95 3.94 -8.21
CA GLU A 86 -4.68 2.97 -9.27
C GLU A 86 -5.49 1.67 -9.09
N ILE A 87 -5.49 1.08 -7.88
CA ILE A 87 -6.27 -0.12 -7.57
C ILE A 87 -7.77 0.11 -7.81
N LYS A 88 -8.30 1.24 -7.31
CA LYS A 88 -9.70 1.61 -7.49
C LYS A 88 -10.01 1.86 -8.97
N GLY A 89 -9.12 2.52 -9.69
CA GLY A 89 -9.26 2.80 -11.13
C GLY A 89 -9.42 1.52 -11.94
N MET A 90 -8.55 0.53 -11.70
CA MET A 90 -8.62 -0.80 -12.33
C MET A 90 -9.98 -1.48 -12.11
N ILE A 91 -10.52 -1.41 -10.89
CA ILE A 91 -11.83 -2.02 -10.55
C ILE A 91 -12.99 -1.21 -11.17
N SER A 92 -12.90 0.12 -11.16
CA SER A 92 -14.00 1.02 -11.57
C SER A 92 -14.31 0.96 -13.06
N VAL A 93 -13.31 0.64 -13.89
CA VAL A 93 -13.49 0.52 -15.35
C VAL A 93 -13.87 -0.90 -15.79
N MET A 94 -13.82 -1.88 -14.90
CA MET A 94 -14.16 -3.27 -15.21
C MET A 94 -15.68 -3.44 -15.32
N ASP A 95 -16.13 -4.26 -16.29
CA ASP A 95 -17.55 -4.56 -16.46
C ASP A 95 -18.14 -5.21 -15.20
N GLY A 96 -19.34 -4.76 -14.80
CA GLY A 96 -20.01 -5.25 -13.61
C GLY A 96 -20.35 -6.75 -13.63
N GLU A 97 -20.60 -7.36 -14.79
CA GLU A 97 -20.77 -8.81 -14.93
C GLU A 97 -19.46 -9.56 -14.66
N ILE A 98 -18.32 -9.00 -15.09
CA ILE A 98 -17.01 -9.58 -14.81
C ILE A 98 -16.74 -9.53 -13.29
N LEU A 99 -17.03 -8.40 -12.64
CA LEU A 99 -16.91 -8.27 -11.19
C LEU A 99 -17.80 -9.29 -10.45
N ARG A 100 -19.05 -9.45 -10.88
CA ARG A 100 -19.96 -10.49 -10.35
C ARG A 100 -19.42 -11.90 -10.57
N PHE A 101 -18.85 -12.17 -11.74
CA PHE A 101 -18.27 -13.46 -12.09
C PHE A 101 -17.06 -13.79 -11.20
N ILE A 102 -16.16 -12.83 -10.99
CA ILE A 102 -15.01 -12.95 -10.08
C ILE A 102 -15.46 -13.37 -8.68
N LEU A 103 -16.48 -12.67 -8.14
CA LEU A 103 -17.03 -12.98 -6.82
C LEU A 103 -17.74 -14.34 -6.78
N LYS A 104 -18.61 -14.62 -7.77
CA LYS A 104 -19.43 -15.83 -7.82
C LYS A 104 -18.59 -17.10 -7.84
N TYR A 105 -17.51 -17.10 -8.63
CA TYR A 105 -16.65 -18.26 -8.82
C TYR A 105 -15.37 -18.22 -7.99
N LYS A 106 -15.20 -17.20 -7.13
CA LYS A 106 -14.02 -17.01 -6.27
C LYS A 106 -12.73 -17.10 -7.09
N ILE A 107 -12.68 -16.37 -8.20
CA ILE A 107 -11.50 -16.35 -9.08
C ILE A 107 -10.27 -15.96 -8.25
N PRO A 108 -9.18 -16.73 -8.29
CA PRO A 108 -8.02 -16.52 -7.41
C PRO A 108 -7.19 -15.34 -7.91
N LEU A 109 -7.62 -14.11 -7.61
CA LEU A 109 -6.94 -12.88 -8.05
C LEU A 109 -5.47 -12.85 -7.62
N GLU A 110 -5.12 -13.35 -6.44
CA GLU A 110 -3.74 -13.46 -5.99
C GLU A 110 -2.87 -14.30 -6.95
N LYS A 111 -3.39 -15.45 -7.43
CA LYS A 111 -2.67 -16.30 -8.37
C LYS A 111 -2.49 -15.62 -9.72
N LEU A 112 -3.49 -14.87 -10.19
CA LEU A 112 -3.39 -14.08 -11.41
C LEU A 112 -2.33 -12.99 -11.30
N ILE A 113 -2.28 -12.28 -10.16
CA ILE A 113 -1.26 -11.26 -9.88
C ILE A 113 0.14 -11.90 -9.84
N ARG A 114 0.31 -13.03 -9.13
CA ARG A 114 1.59 -13.75 -9.07
C ARG A 114 2.07 -14.20 -10.45
N TYR A 115 1.16 -14.71 -11.28
CA TYR A 115 1.48 -15.14 -12.64
C TYR A 115 1.93 -13.96 -13.53
N GLU A 116 1.24 -12.82 -13.42
CA GLU A 116 1.61 -11.60 -14.12
C GLU A 116 2.99 -11.09 -13.65
N LEU A 117 3.27 -11.10 -12.34
CA LEU A 117 4.57 -10.72 -11.79
C LEU A 117 5.71 -11.65 -12.26
N ALA A 118 5.46 -12.97 -12.30
CA ALA A 118 6.41 -13.94 -12.86
C ALA A 118 6.73 -13.64 -14.33
N SER A 119 5.69 -13.39 -15.13
CA SER A 119 5.81 -13.08 -16.56
C SER A 119 6.58 -11.77 -16.83
N ARG A 120 6.65 -10.88 -15.84
CA ARG A 120 7.42 -9.64 -15.92
C ARG A 120 8.90 -9.79 -15.58
N GLY A 121 9.36 -10.94 -15.04
CA GLY A 121 10.78 -11.21 -14.85
C GLY A 121 11.46 -10.46 -13.68
N TYR A 122 10.70 -9.85 -12.79
CA TYR A 122 11.20 -9.15 -11.59
C TYR A 122 11.01 -9.97 -10.32
N ASP A 123 11.81 -9.73 -9.28
CA ASP A 123 11.61 -10.30 -7.94
C ASP A 123 10.75 -9.39 -7.02
N GLU A 124 10.57 -9.80 -5.77
CA GLU A 124 9.86 -9.05 -4.72
C GLU A 124 10.42 -7.65 -4.45
N ASN A 125 11.69 -7.43 -4.77
CA ASN A 125 12.42 -6.17 -4.61
C ASN A 125 12.48 -5.35 -5.91
N HIS A 126 11.69 -5.73 -6.92
CA HIS A 126 11.64 -5.10 -8.23
C HIS A 126 12.99 -5.10 -8.95
N GLN A 127 13.84 -6.10 -8.67
CA GLN A 127 15.08 -6.34 -9.41
C GLN A 127 14.82 -7.30 -10.55
N TRP A 128 15.37 -7.01 -11.73
CA TRP A 128 15.27 -7.93 -12.86
C TRP A 128 16.08 -9.19 -12.58
N VAL A 129 15.43 -10.34 -12.60
CA VAL A 129 16.02 -11.65 -12.31
C VAL A 129 15.86 -12.66 -13.45
N GLY A 130 15.17 -12.28 -14.53
CA GLY A 130 14.82 -13.17 -15.63
C GLY A 130 13.59 -14.03 -15.34
N PHE A 131 12.99 -14.60 -16.39
CA PHE A 131 11.70 -15.28 -16.30
C PHE A 131 11.72 -16.54 -15.43
N GLU A 132 12.69 -17.44 -15.63
CA GLU A 132 12.77 -18.72 -14.87
C GLU A 132 12.89 -18.51 -13.36
N LYS A 133 13.72 -17.54 -12.96
CA LYS A 133 13.91 -17.20 -11.54
C LYS A 133 12.69 -16.48 -10.98
N ALA A 134 12.06 -15.59 -11.75
CA ALA A 134 10.83 -14.93 -11.34
C ALA A 134 9.68 -15.94 -11.15
N GLU A 135 9.53 -16.93 -12.03
CA GLU A 135 8.55 -18.01 -11.86
C GLU A 135 8.75 -18.75 -10.54
N THR A 136 9.98 -19.11 -10.20
CA THR A 136 10.31 -19.78 -8.93
C THR A 136 9.95 -18.94 -7.70
N ILE A 137 10.07 -17.61 -7.80
CA ILE A 137 9.76 -16.68 -6.71
C ILE A 137 8.24 -16.56 -6.52
N TRP A 138 7.51 -16.38 -7.62
CA TRP A 138 6.11 -15.97 -7.59
C TRP A 138 5.09 -17.10 -7.68
N LEU A 139 5.37 -18.18 -8.43
CA LEU A 139 4.45 -19.30 -8.68
C LEU A 139 4.49 -20.36 -7.57
N LYS A 140 4.30 -19.91 -6.32
CA LYS A 140 4.21 -20.75 -5.12
C LYS A 140 2.77 -21.17 -4.82
#